data_AF-A0A2P4XRA3-F1
#
_entry.id   AF-A0A2P4XRA3-F1
#
_cell.length_a   1.000
_cell.length_b   1.000
_cell.length_c   1.000
_cell.angle_alpha   90.00
_cell.angle_beta   90.00
_cell.angle_gamma   90.00
#
_symmetry.space_group_name_H-M   'P 1'
#
loop_
_entity.id
_entity.type
_entity.pdbx_description
1 polymer ?
#
loop_
_entity_poly.entity_id
_entity_poly.type
_entity_poly.pdbx_seq_one_letter_code
_entity_poly.pdbx_strand_id
1 'polypeptide(L)'
;MSNRRFTVNPFGDLTLANEDRTKLLEITDALVHSKFEEYEEYLSTEKRVDLARWKKFASSGAATTYIERKHSNPDSSMPVSLMVGPLPGTLDENMFGLVSPTLEAMRIKASYLNDFSAAAVLETIVEPTVDEPFQSVVVKWMEIDIPGASFGILRNRDYVYVESTGIMNLKNGERVGYHLLHSVNFPQTHELPSR
;
A
#
# COMPACT_ATOMS: atom_id res chain seq x y z
N MET A 1 -21.02 4.86 -17.05
CA MET A 1 -20.32 4.24 -15.90
C MET A 1 -20.24 2.75 -16.16
N SER A 2 -19.06 2.21 -16.46
CA SER A 2 -18.88 0.80 -16.83
C SER A 2 -18.87 -0.08 -15.58
N ASN A 3 -19.78 -1.05 -15.49
CA ASN A 3 -19.94 -2.03 -14.40
C ASN A 3 -18.77 -3.04 -14.25
N ARG A 4 -17.59 -2.77 -14.82
CA ARG A 4 -16.46 -3.72 -14.90
C ARG A 4 -15.25 -3.36 -14.03
N ARG A 5 -15.40 -2.51 -13.00
CA ARG A 5 -14.29 -2.14 -12.10
C ARG A 5 -13.81 -3.26 -11.16
N PHE A 6 -14.51 -4.39 -11.09
CA PHE A 6 -14.11 -5.52 -10.24
C PHE A 6 -14.11 -6.77 -11.08
N THR A 7 -12.90 -7.22 -11.43
CA THR A 7 -12.69 -8.48 -12.13
C THR A 7 -12.79 -9.63 -11.15
N VAL A 8 -13.23 -10.79 -11.65
CA VAL A 8 -12.93 -12.08 -11.02
C VAL A 8 -11.40 -12.20 -10.95
N ASN A 9 -10.86 -12.81 -9.88
CA ASN A 9 -9.43 -13.10 -9.75
C ASN A 9 -8.85 -13.50 -11.12
N PRO A 10 -7.90 -12.74 -11.69
CA PRO A 10 -7.39 -13.02 -13.03
C PRO A 10 -6.47 -14.25 -13.07
N PHE A 11 -6.14 -14.78 -11.90
CA PHE A 11 -5.36 -16.01 -11.71
C PHE A 11 -6.26 -17.16 -11.23
N GLY A 12 -5.66 -18.34 -11.06
CA GLY A 12 -6.27 -19.41 -10.28
C GLY A 12 -6.22 -19.12 -8.77
N ASP A 13 -6.77 -20.04 -7.98
CA ASP A 13 -6.68 -19.96 -6.52
C ASP A 13 -5.22 -20.00 -6.07
N LEU A 14 -4.84 -19.03 -5.24
CA LEU A 14 -3.51 -18.96 -4.65
C LEU A 14 -3.52 -19.72 -3.32
N THR A 15 -2.98 -20.93 -3.32
CA THR A 15 -2.75 -21.70 -2.09
C THR A 15 -1.31 -21.55 -1.64
N LEU A 16 -1.10 -20.93 -0.47
CA LEU A 16 0.23 -20.76 0.10
C LEU A 16 0.56 -21.84 1.13
N ALA A 17 1.78 -22.38 1.08
CA ALA A 17 2.29 -23.23 2.14
C ALA A 17 2.49 -22.42 3.43
N ASN A 18 2.47 -23.10 4.58
CA ASN A 18 2.69 -22.43 5.88
C ASN A 18 4.03 -21.69 5.94
N GLU A 19 5.07 -22.24 5.31
CA GLU A 19 6.39 -21.59 5.24
C GLU A 19 6.32 -20.25 4.48
N ASP A 20 5.59 -20.20 3.37
CA ASP A 20 5.43 -18.97 2.58
C ASP A 20 4.59 -17.93 3.34
N ARG A 21 3.55 -18.38 4.05
CA ARG A 21 2.76 -17.52 4.94
C ARG A 21 3.64 -16.91 6.03
N THR A 22 4.49 -17.70 6.68
CA THR A 22 5.44 -17.21 7.69
C THR A 22 6.41 -16.18 7.10
N LYS A 23 7.00 -16.45 5.92
CA LYS A 23 7.91 -15.50 5.26
C LYS A 23 7.23 -14.16 4.94
N LEU A 24 5.96 -14.19 4.51
CA LEU A 24 5.18 -12.98 4.25
C LEU A 24 4.92 -12.17 5.52
N LEU A 25 4.68 -12.84 6.66
CA LEU A 25 4.58 -12.17 7.96
C LEU A 25 5.91 -11.56 8.39
N GLU A 26 7.01 -12.30 8.28
CA GLU A 26 8.35 -11.82 8.66
C GLU A 26 8.78 -10.60 7.83
N ILE A 27 8.58 -10.61 6.50
CA ILE A 27 8.98 -9.48 5.66
C ILE A 27 8.10 -8.25 5.90
N THR A 28 6.78 -8.44 6.10
CA THR A 28 5.90 -7.31 6.37
C THR A 28 6.19 -6.68 7.73
N ASP A 29 6.42 -7.50 8.76
CA ASP A 29 6.80 -7.03 10.09
C ASP A 29 8.14 -6.27 10.06
N ALA A 30 9.16 -6.81 9.39
CA ALA A 30 10.46 -6.16 9.26
C ALA A 30 10.38 -4.81 8.53
N LEU A 31 9.59 -4.73 7.45
CA LEU A 31 9.39 -3.48 6.69
C LEU A 31 8.62 -2.44 7.50
N VAL A 32 7.58 -2.85 8.24
CA VAL A 32 6.82 -1.94 9.11
C VAL A 32 7.73 -1.39 10.20
N HIS A 33 8.48 -2.24 10.91
CA HIS A 33 9.40 -1.79 11.96
C HIS A 33 10.48 -0.84 11.43
N SER A 34 11.10 -1.16 10.30
CA SER A 34 12.09 -0.28 9.67
C SER A 34 11.50 1.10 9.32
N LYS A 35 10.26 1.15 8.80
CA LYS A 35 9.60 2.43 8.49
C LYS A 35 9.08 3.15 9.72
N PHE A 36 8.76 2.42 10.78
CA PHE A 36 8.37 3.00 12.06
C PHE A 36 9.55 3.73 12.71
N GLU A 37 10.76 3.15 12.67
CA GLU A 37 11.98 3.82 13.16
C GLU A 37 12.27 5.12 12.39
N GLU A 38 12.16 5.11 11.06
CA GLU A 38 12.28 6.33 10.24
C GLU A 38 11.20 7.37 10.60
N TYR A 39 9.98 6.93 10.92
CA TYR A 39 8.91 7.81 11.35
C TYR A 39 9.15 8.41 12.75
N GLU A 40 9.68 7.65 13.70
CA GLU A 40 10.07 8.15 15.02
C GLU A 40 11.15 9.24 14.90
N GLU A 41 12.14 9.04 14.03
CA GLU A 41 13.15 10.07 13.73
C GLU A 41 12.48 11.32 13.16
N TYR A 42 11.58 11.17 12.20
CA TYR A 42 10.82 12.28 11.63
C TYR A 42 10.01 13.05 12.69
N LEU A 43 9.38 12.37 13.64
CA LEU A 43 8.69 12.99 14.77
C LEU A 43 9.66 13.79 15.65
N SER A 44 10.85 13.26 15.92
CA SER A 44 11.88 13.93 16.74
C SER A 44 12.36 15.26 16.14
N THR A 45 12.24 15.41 14.81
CA THR A 45 12.58 16.65 14.09
C THR A 45 11.44 17.68 14.02
N GLU A 46 10.37 17.49 14.80
CA GLU A 46 9.12 18.25 14.72
C GLU A 46 8.47 18.14 13.33
N LYS A 47 8.54 16.95 12.71
CA LYS A 47 7.95 16.66 11.40
C LYS A 47 8.52 17.56 10.28
N ARG A 48 9.79 17.97 10.39
CA ARG A 48 10.47 18.77 9.35
C ARG A 48 11.03 17.88 8.25
N VAL A 49 10.81 18.26 6.99
CA VAL A 49 11.40 17.58 5.84
C VAL A 49 12.81 18.14 5.59
N ASP A 50 13.82 17.26 5.56
CA ASP A 50 15.18 17.64 5.16
C ASP A 50 15.24 18.00 3.66
N LEU A 51 15.33 19.29 3.35
CA LEU A 51 15.37 19.78 1.98
C LEU A 51 16.70 19.56 1.25
N ALA A 52 17.77 19.21 1.98
CA ALA A 52 19.05 18.80 1.39
C ALA A 52 18.97 17.39 0.81
N ARG A 53 18.15 16.51 1.42
CA ARG A 53 17.81 15.18 0.88
C ARG A 53 16.63 15.22 -0.07
N TRP A 54 15.58 15.97 0.26
CA TRP A 54 14.29 15.96 -0.44
C TRP A 54 14.07 17.21 -1.28
N LYS A 55 13.77 17.04 -2.57
CA LYS A 55 13.36 18.13 -3.46
C LYS A 55 11.83 18.16 -3.54
N LYS A 56 11.22 19.30 -3.21
CA LYS A 56 9.77 19.50 -3.42
C LYS A 56 9.43 19.28 -4.90
N PHE A 57 8.44 18.43 -5.16
CA PHE A 57 8.02 18.05 -6.50
C PHE A 57 6.64 18.62 -6.85
N ALA A 58 5.63 18.34 -6.02
CA ALA A 58 4.25 18.76 -6.25
C ALA A 58 3.53 18.99 -4.92
N SER A 59 2.42 19.73 -4.97
CA SER A 59 1.46 19.82 -3.86
C SER A 59 0.07 19.51 -4.41
N SER A 60 -0.72 18.76 -3.64
CA SER A 60 -2.11 18.41 -3.96
C SER A 60 -2.94 18.57 -2.69
N GLY A 61 -3.89 19.51 -2.71
CA GLY A 61 -4.60 19.93 -1.50
C GLY A 61 -3.62 20.35 -0.40
N ALA A 62 -3.75 19.76 0.79
CA ALA A 62 -2.89 20.03 1.93
C ALA A 62 -1.61 19.16 1.99
N ALA A 63 -1.44 18.21 1.06
CA ALA A 63 -0.28 17.35 0.99
C ALA A 63 0.79 17.91 0.06
N THR A 64 2.05 17.72 0.43
CA THR A 64 3.21 18.02 -0.41
C THR A 64 4.03 16.76 -0.66
N THR A 65 4.30 16.50 -1.94
CA THR A 65 5.15 15.42 -2.41
C THR A 65 6.56 15.93 -2.69
N TYR A 66 7.53 15.20 -2.20
CA TYR A 66 8.95 15.40 -2.40
C TYR A 66 9.55 14.19 -3.10
N ILE A 67 10.63 14.40 -3.85
CA ILE A 67 11.42 13.35 -4.50
C ILE A 67 12.83 13.41 -3.93
N GLU A 68 13.42 12.25 -3.66
CA GLU A 68 14.78 12.14 -3.15
C GLU A 68 15.79 12.66 -4.18
N ARG A 69 16.72 13.52 -3.77
CA ARG A 69 17.71 14.15 -4.67
C ARG A 69 18.83 13.20 -5.10
N LYS A 70 19.22 12.30 -4.21
CA LYS A 70 20.23 11.25 -4.44
C LYS A 70 19.62 9.94 -4.00
N HIS A 71 19.60 8.97 -4.89
CA HIS A 71 19.07 7.65 -4.56
C HIS A 71 19.82 7.07 -3.36
N SER A 72 19.08 6.70 -2.33
CA SER A 72 19.59 5.92 -1.21
C SER A 72 20.13 4.56 -1.66
N ASN A 73 19.59 4.00 -2.75
CA ASN A 73 20.13 2.84 -3.46
C ASN A 73 20.61 3.23 -4.87
N PRO A 74 21.93 3.34 -5.12
CA PRO A 74 22.47 3.73 -6.42
C PRO A 74 22.19 2.71 -7.54
N ASP A 75 21.88 1.46 -7.19
CA ASP A 75 21.55 0.41 -8.17
C ASP A 75 20.07 0.45 -8.61
N SER A 76 19.24 1.28 -7.96
CA SER A 76 17.83 1.45 -8.32
C SER A 76 17.63 2.68 -9.20
N SER A 77 16.99 2.48 -10.36
CA SER A 77 16.55 3.56 -11.24
C SER A 77 15.21 4.18 -10.81
N MET A 78 14.56 3.65 -9.77
CA MET A 78 13.25 4.13 -9.33
C MET A 78 13.37 5.35 -8.42
N PRO A 79 12.60 6.43 -8.68
CA PRO A 79 12.57 7.58 -7.79
C PRO A 79 11.89 7.21 -6.47
N VAL A 80 12.50 7.63 -5.35
CA VAL A 80 11.88 7.54 -4.02
C VAL A 80 11.11 8.84 -3.78
N SER A 81 9.86 8.71 -3.33
CA SER A 81 9.00 9.85 -2.99
C SER A 81 8.60 9.83 -1.51
N LEU A 82 8.42 11.03 -0.96
CA LEU A 82 7.89 11.26 0.38
C LEU A 82 6.70 12.21 0.26
N MET A 83 5.54 11.83 0.78
CA MET A 83 4.37 12.68 0.83
C MET A 83 4.05 13.01 2.29
N VAL A 84 3.90 14.30 2.58
CA VAL A 84 3.56 14.80 3.92
C VAL A 84 2.36 15.72 3.83
N GLY A 85 1.37 15.51 4.68
CA GLY A 85 0.22 16.38 4.81
C GLY A 85 -0.66 15.97 5.99
N PRO A 86 -1.59 16.84 6.42
CA PRO A 86 -2.60 16.45 7.37
C PRO A 86 -3.61 15.51 6.71
N LEU A 87 -4.06 14.51 7.47
CA LEU A 87 -5.17 13.64 7.09
C LEU A 87 -6.35 13.95 8.02
N PRO A 88 -7.45 14.53 7.52
CA PRO A 88 -8.62 14.85 8.34
C PRO A 88 -9.26 13.62 9.00
N GLY A 89 -9.84 13.80 10.18
CA GLY A 89 -10.49 12.73 10.95
C GLY A 89 -9.60 12.16 12.05
N THR A 90 -10.18 11.27 12.86
CA THR A 90 -9.45 10.53 13.89
C THR A 90 -8.60 9.42 13.27
N LEU A 91 -7.66 8.86 14.03
CA LEU A 91 -6.87 7.71 13.59
C LEU A 91 -7.79 6.53 13.22
N ASP A 92 -8.74 6.20 14.08
CA ASP A 92 -9.62 5.04 13.90
C ASP A 92 -10.53 5.20 12.68
N GLU A 93 -11.11 6.38 12.46
CA GLU A 93 -11.90 6.67 11.24
C GLU A 93 -11.07 6.49 9.96
N ASN A 94 -9.84 6.98 9.97
CA ASN A 94 -8.93 6.81 8.84
C ASN A 94 -8.55 5.35 8.62
N MET A 95 -8.27 4.60 9.69
CA MET A 95 -7.97 3.17 9.59
C MET A 95 -9.18 2.36 9.10
N PHE A 96 -10.40 2.68 9.54
CA PHE A 96 -11.62 2.05 9.02
C PHE A 96 -11.86 2.35 7.53
N GLY A 97 -11.53 3.56 7.07
CA GLY A 97 -11.56 3.90 5.64
C GLY A 97 -10.42 3.29 4.82
N LEU A 98 -9.39 2.74 5.47
CA LEU A 98 -8.19 2.22 4.83
C LEU A 98 -8.21 0.70 4.67
N VAL A 99 -8.55 0.01 5.77
CA VAL A 99 -8.49 -1.44 5.93
C VAL A 99 -9.51 -2.09 4.99
N SER A 100 -9.05 -3.03 4.16
CA SER A 100 -9.88 -3.63 3.12
C SER A 100 -9.59 -5.13 2.92
N PRO A 101 -9.79 -5.97 3.95
CA PRO A 101 -9.34 -7.36 3.94
C PRO A 101 -10.12 -8.24 2.96
N THR A 102 -11.35 -7.86 2.61
CA THR A 102 -12.22 -8.61 1.70
C THR A 102 -12.45 -7.88 0.38
N LEU A 103 -12.91 -8.61 -0.63
CA LEU A 103 -13.26 -8.03 -1.93
C LEU A 103 -14.38 -6.99 -1.80
N GLU A 104 -15.36 -7.22 -0.93
CA GLU A 104 -16.44 -6.27 -0.62
C GLU A 104 -15.89 -4.98 -0.01
N ALA A 105 -14.97 -5.08 0.95
CA ALA A 105 -14.34 -3.92 1.57
C ALA A 105 -13.48 -3.15 0.55
N MET A 106 -12.75 -3.85 -0.32
CA MET A 106 -12.02 -3.22 -1.43
C MET A 106 -12.96 -2.50 -2.41
N ARG A 107 -14.15 -3.07 -2.69
CA ARG A 107 -15.16 -2.43 -3.54
C ARG A 107 -15.67 -1.12 -2.96
N ILE A 108 -15.93 -1.12 -1.66
CA ILE A 108 -16.31 0.08 -0.93
C ILE A 108 -15.17 1.10 -1.00
N LYS A 109 -13.93 0.70 -0.71
CA LYS A 109 -12.74 1.57 -0.78
C LYS A 109 -12.55 2.26 -2.12
N ALA A 110 -12.64 1.51 -3.21
CA ALA A 110 -12.47 2.04 -4.56
C ALA A 110 -13.55 3.06 -4.95
N SER A 111 -14.75 2.98 -4.35
CA SER A 111 -15.87 3.87 -4.68
C SER A 111 -15.61 5.33 -4.32
N TYR A 112 -14.75 5.60 -3.32
CA TYR A 112 -14.38 6.95 -2.91
C TYR A 112 -12.92 7.32 -3.19
N LEU A 113 -11.98 6.36 -3.34
CA LEU A 113 -10.58 6.67 -3.65
C LEU A 113 -10.26 6.77 -5.14
N ASN A 114 -10.96 6.02 -6.00
CA ASN A 114 -10.63 5.86 -7.42
C ASN A 114 -9.13 5.56 -7.66
N ASP A 115 -8.53 4.72 -6.81
CA ASP A 115 -7.09 4.40 -6.76
C ASP A 115 -6.67 3.24 -7.68
N PHE A 116 -7.60 2.37 -8.07
CA PHE A 116 -7.37 1.28 -9.02
C PHE A 116 -8.56 1.06 -9.96
N SER A 117 -8.30 0.46 -11.12
CA SER A 117 -9.31 0.15 -12.13
C SER A 117 -9.85 -1.28 -12.03
N ALA A 118 -9.06 -2.20 -11.46
CA ALA A 118 -9.48 -3.55 -11.09
C ALA A 118 -8.67 -4.04 -9.88
N ALA A 119 -9.24 -4.94 -9.07
CA ALA A 119 -8.52 -5.57 -7.97
C ALA A 119 -9.15 -6.91 -7.55
N ALA A 120 -8.34 -7.76 -6.92
CA ALA A 120 -8.74 -9.04 -6.35
C ALA A 120 -8.00 -9.33 -5.04
N VAL A 121 -8.67 -9.99 -4.10
CA VAL A 121 -8.04 -10.63 -2.94
C VAL A 121 -7.61 -12.04 -3.38
N LEU A 122 -6.32 -12.35 -3.25
CA LEU A 122 -5.77 -13.64 -3.68
C LEU A 122 -5.66 -14.63 -2.52
N GLU A 123 -5.22 -14.16 -1.35
CA GLU A 123 -5.07 -14.99 -0.16
C GLU A 123 -5.11 -14.14 1.11
N THR A 124 -5.77 -14.64 2.16
CA THR A 124 -5.79 -13.99 3.48
C THR A 124 -4.90 -14.73 4.46
N ILE A 125 -3.92 -14.02 5.03
CA ILE A 125 -2.94 -14.58 5.97
C ILE A 125 -3.36 -14.26 7.41
N VAL A 126 -3.76 -13.03 7.67
CA VAL A 126 -4.28 -12.57 8.96
C VAL A 126 -5.58 -11.80 8.72
N GLU A 127 -6.65 -12.30 9.32
CA GLU A 127 -7.98 -11.66 9.32
C GLU A 127 -8.10 -10.69 10.51
N PRO A 128 -8.68 -9.49 10.31
CA PRO A 128 -9.05 -8.63 11.42
C PRO A 128 -10.02 -9.29 12.40
N THR A 129 -9.87 -8.97 13.68
CA THR A 129 -10.74 -9.47 14.74
C THR A 129 -11.52 -8.32 15.38
N VAL A 130 -12.45 -8.62 16.29
CA VAL A 130 -13.18 -7.59 17.06
C VAL A 130 -12.22 -6.78 17.94
N ASP A 131 -11.23 -7.44 18.53
CA ASP A 131 -10.26 -6.81 19.42
C ASP A 131 -9.15 -6.08 18.65
N GLU A 132 -8.78 -6.59 17.46
CA GLU A 132 -7.78 -6.02 16.56
C GLU A 132 -8.38 -5.73 15.17
N PRO A 133 -9.28 -4.73 15.04
CA PRO A 133 -10.05 -4.50 13.82
C PRO A 133 -9.22 -3.94 12.66
N PHE A 134 -8.01 -3.47 12.94
CA PHE A 134 -7.12 -2.87 11.95
C PHE A 134 -5.94 -3.77 11.59
N GLN A 135 -5.79 -4.92 12.24
CA GLN A 135 -4.67 -5.83 11.99
C GLN A 135 -5.05 -6.77 10.84
N SER A 136 -4.39 -6.64 9.69
CA SER A 136 -4.64 -7.50 8.53
C SER A 136 -3.37 -7.76 7.74
N VAL A 137 -3.21 -8.98 7.23
CA VAL A 137 -2.18 -9.30 6.24
C VAL A 137 -2.80 -10.09 5.09
N VAL A 138 -2.81 -9.52 3.89
CA VAL A 138 -3.57 -10.04 2.74
C VAL A 138 -2.75 -9.92 1.46
N VAL A 139 -2.70 -10.99 0.67
CA VAL A 139 -2.14 -10.95 -0.69
C VAL A 139 -3.21 -10.51 -1.66
N LYS A 140 -2.90 -9.49 -2.46
CA LYS A 140 -3.84 -8.85 -3.38
C LYS A 140 -3.21 -8.66 -4.75
N TRP A 141 -4.10 -8.51 -5.73
CA TRP A 141 -3.77 -8.02 -7.06
C TRP A 141 -4.52 -6.72 -7.32
N MET A 142 -3.88 -5.76 -7.98
CA MET A 142 -4.53 -4.54 -8.47
C MET A 142 -4.01 -4.14 -9.85
N GLU A 143 -4.89 -3.53 -10.63
CA GLU A 143 -4.57 -2.86 -11.88
C GLU A 143 -4.72 -1.35 -11.71
N ILE A 144 -3.69 -0.60 -12.08
CA ILE A 144 -3.67 0.86 -12.03
C ILE A 144 -3.75 1.39 -13.46
N ASP A 145 -4.72 2.28 -13.69
CA ASP A 145 -4.82 3.01 -14.95
C ASP A 145 -3.68 4.02 -15.08
N ILE A 146 -2.86 3.87 -16.11
CA ILE A 146 -1.83 4.86 -16.43
C ILE A 146 -2.40 5.89 -17.41
N PRO A 147 -2.20 7.21 -17.19
CA PRO A 147 -2.62 8.23 -18.14
C PRO A 147 -2.09 7.92 -19.55
N GLY A 148 -3.00 7.69 -20.51
CA GLY A 148 -2.66 7.25 -21.88
C GLY A 148 -3.05 5.81 -22.21
N ALA A 149 -3.39 4.98 -21.22
CA ALA A 149 -3.80 3.60 -21.44
C ALA A 149 -5.17 3.46 -22.11
N SER A 150 -6.14 4.31 -21.71
CA SER A 150 -7.45 4.39 -22.36
C SER A 150 -7.39 4.86 -23.82
N PHE A 151 -6.25 5.44 -24.24
CA PHE A 151 -5.97 5.86 -25.61
C PHE A 151 -5.08 4.88 -26.38
N GLY A 152 -4.70 3.73 -25.78
CA GLY A 152 -3.87 2.70 -26.41
C GLY A 152 -2.40 3.08 -26.60
N ILE A 153 -1.95 4.20 -25.99
CA ILE A 153 -0.56 4.69 -26.12
C ILE A 153 0.35 4.01 -25.10
N LEU A 154 -0.20 3.67 -23.92
CA LEU A 154 0.48 2.95 -22.85
C LEU A 154 -0.36 1.74 -22.44
N ARG A 155 0.24 0.79 -21.72
CA ARG A 155 -0.48 -0.34 -21.12
C ARG A 155 -0.75 -0.07 -19.64
N ASN A 156 -1.88 -0.55 -19.14
CA ASN A 156 -2.17 -0.54 -17.70
C ASN A 156 -1.18 -1.44 -16.99
N ARG A 157 -0.68 -0.99 -15.83
CA ARG A 157 0.21 -1.82 -15.01
C ARG A 157 -0.60 -2.51 -13.93
N ASP A 158 -0.28 -3.77 -13.71
CA ASP A 158 -0.80 -4.54 -12.61
C ASP A 158 0.29 -4.97 -11.64
N TYR A 159 -0.13 -5.32 -10.43
CA TYR A 159 0.75 -5.64 -9.33
C TYR A 159 0.15 -6.72 -8.46
N VAL A 160 0.94 -7.74 -8.12
CA VAL A 160 0.67 -8.63 -6.99
C VAL A 160 1.48 -8.12 -5.81
N TYR A 161 0.82 -7.94 -4.67
CA TYR A 161 1.42 -7.37 -3.47
C TYR A 161 0.83 -7.98 -2.20
N VAL A 162 1.62 -8.01 -1.14
CA VAL A 162 1.13 -8.19 0.22
C VAL A 162 0.78 -6.83 0.80
N GLU A 163 -0.43 -6.71 1.32
CA GLU A 163 -0.89 -5.57 2.11
C GLU A 163 -0.82 -5.95 3.58
N SER A 164 -0.20 -5.09 4.40
CA SER A 164 -0.24 -5.19 5.86
C SER A 164 -0.78 -3.89 6.45
N THR A 165 -1.73 -3.99 7.36
CA THR A 165 -2.28 -2.85 8.10
C THR A 165 -2.33 -3.15 9.59
N GLY A 166 -2.27 -2.10 10.39
CA GLY A 166 -2.31 -2.20 11.84
C GLY A 166 -2.03 -0.87 12.52
N ILE A 167 -1.89 -0.93 13.83
CA ILE A 167 -1.53 0.22 14.67
C ILE A 167 -0.34 -0.15 15.54
N MET A 168 0.65 0.74 15.56
CA MET A 168 1.79 0.68 16.47
C MET A 168 1.67 1.74 17.55
N ASN A 169 2.33 1.51 18.69
CA ASN A 169 2.41 2.46 19.78
C ASN A 169 3.83 3.00 19.88
N LEU A 170 3.93 4.33 19.92
CA LEU A 170 5.17 5.03 20.23
C LEU A 170 5.51 4.87 21.72
N LYS A 171 6.77 5.14 22.10
CA LYS A 171 7.23 5.06 23.51
C LYS A 171 6.45 6.00 24.45
N ASN A 172 5.89 7.08 23.91
CA ASN A 172 5.06 8.04 24.66
C ASN A 172 3.58 7.59 24.77
N GLY A 173 3.21 6.45 24.20
CA GLY A 173 1.84 5.92 24.18
C GLY A 173 0.96 6.44 23.05
N GLU A 174 1.47 7.32 22.17
CA GLU A 174 0.72 7.74 20.99
C GLU A 174 0.60 6.61 19.97
N ARG A 175 -0.58 6.50 19.34
CA ARG A 175 -0.90 5.49 18.33
C ARG A 175 -0.55 5.99 16.93
N VAL A 176 0.00 5.10 16.12
CA VAL A 176 0.35 5.34 14.72
C VAL A 176 -0.22 4.22 13.87
N GLY A 177 -1.14 4.56 12.97
CA GLY A 177 -1.64 3.61 11.97
C GLY A 177 -0.68 3.47 10.80
N TYR A 178 -0.60 2.28 10.22
CA TYR A 178 0.23 2.03 9.04
C TYR A 178 -0.55 1.32 7.94
N HIS A 179 -0.11 1.56 6.70
CA HIS A 179 -0.54 0.85 5.49
C HIS A 179 0.70 0.49 4.67
N LEU A 180 1.10 -0.77 4.73
CA LEU A 180 2.21 -1.28 3.94
C LEU A 180 1.66 -2.00 2.70
N LEU A 181 2.21 -1.67 1.53
CA LEU A 181 2.08 -2.46 0.31
C LEU A 181 3.48 -2.87 -0.13
N HIS A 182 3.69 -4.17 -0.32
CA HIS A 182 4.97 -4.71 -0.79
C HIS A 182 4.74 -5.69 -1.93
N SER A 183 5.36 -5.45 -3.09
CA SER A 183 5.25 -6.34 -4.25
C SER A 183 5.80 -7.73 -3.93
N VAL A 184 5.06 -8.76 -4.32
CA VAL A 184 5.44 -10.17 -4.16
C VAL A 184 5.12 -10.92 -5.43
N ASN A 185 5.74 -12.09 -5.63
CA ASN A 185 5.52 -12.90 -6.82
C ASN A 185 5.37 -14.38 -6.45
N PHE A 186 4.44 -15.06 -7.10
CA PHE A 186 4.20 -16.48 -6.94
C PHE A 186 4.20 -17.18 -8.30
N PRO A 187 4.61 -18.46 -8.40
CA PRO A 187 4.49 -19.21 -9.65
C PRO A 187 3.07 -19.23 -10.24
N GLN A 188 2.03 -19.15 -9.40
CA GLN A 188 0.62 -19.13 -9.78
C GLN A 188 0.18 -17.78 -10.39
N THR A 189 0.90 -16.69 -10.09
CA THR A 189 0.60 -15.34 -10.58
C THR A 189 1.46 -15.04 -11.81
N HIS A 190 1.06 -15.61 -12.94
CA HIS A 190 1.75 -15.45 -14.22
C HIS A 190 1.52 -14.06 -14.81
N GLU A 191 2.40 -13.61 -15.71
CA GLU A 191 2.20 -12.35 -16.43
C GLU A 191 0.90 -12.40 -17.25
N LEU A 192 0.03 -11.40 -17.06
CA LEU A 192 -1.23 -11.32 -17.77
C LEU A 192 -1.03 -10.73 -19.18
N PRO A 193 -1.64 -11.32 -20.24
CA PRO A 193 -1.54 -10.76 -21.58
C PRO A 193 -2.14 -9.34 -21.64
N SER A 194 -1.44 -8.42 -22.32
CA SER A 194 -1.92 -7.04 -22.56
C SER A 194 -1.98 -6.12 -21.31
N ARG A 195 -1.25 -6.48 -20.26
CA ARG A 195 -0.88 -5.60 -19.15
C ARG A 195 0.63 -5.31 -19.21
#